data_AF-A0A2V1B580-F1
#
_entry.id   AF-A0A2V1B580-F1
#
_cell.length_a   1.000
_cell.length_b   1.000
_cell.length_c   1.000
_cell.angle_alpha   90.00
_cell.angle_beta   90.00
_cell.angle_gamma   90.00
#
_symmetry.space_group_name_H-M   'P 1'
#
loop_
_entity.id
_entity.type
_entity.pdbx_description
1 polymer ?
#
loop_
_entity_poly.entity_id
_entity_poly.type
_entity_poly.pdbx_seq_one_letter_code
_entity_poly.pdbx_strand_id
1 'polypeptide(L)'
;MHKFKRSRPRITLLESDQPPRPTPIDTKIAHNNGTSVAIEATNESLQASKTVPTPSLSEIIEQRTRENGRLRHELAHQQRKQAIDLSTLEKVGRVVAELRHILREHKKLEAVIDHDFGKIGTGGEVE
;
A
#
# COMPACT_ATOMS: atom_id res chain seq x y z
N MET A 1 -12.57 -28.37 -14.68
CA MET A 1 -12.56 -28.59 -13.21
C MET A 1 -11.70 -27.50 -12.57
N HIS A 2 -12.27 -26.55 -11.83
CA HIS A 2 -11.51 -25.47 -11.18
C HIS A 2 -11.56 -25.63 -9.67
N LYS A 3 -10.40 -25.85 -9.06
CA LYS A 3 -10.26 -26.02 -7.61
C LYS A 3 -10.16 -24.64 -6.95
N PHE A 4 -11.16 -24.25 -6.19
CA PHE A 4 -11.11 -23.07 -5.34
C PHE A 4 -10.08 -23.29 -4.22
N LYS A 5 -8.94 -22.59 -4.31
CA LYS A 5 -7.98 -22.51 -3.19
C LYS A 5 -8.58 -21.59 -2.13
N ARG A 6 -9.04 -22.17 -1.01
CA ARG A 6 -9.46 -21.41 0.18
C ARG A 6 -8.22 -20.75 0.78
N SER A 7 -8.07 -19.44 0.57
CA SER A 7 -7.11 -18.63 1.31
C SER A 7 -7.53 -18.60 2.77
N ARG A 8 -6.70 -19.15 3.66
CA ARG A 8 -6.94 -19.07 5.10
C ARG A 8 -6.63 -17.65 5.56
N PRO A 9 -7.50 -16.98 6.34
CA PRO A 9 -7.17 -15.69 6.91
C PRO A 9 -5.97 -15.84 7.84
N ARG A 10 -4.96 -15.00 7.62
CA ARG A 10 -3.77 -14.90 8.46
C ARG A 10 -4.21 -14.34 9.81
N ILE A 11 -4.19 -15.17 10.85
CA ILE A 11 -4.45 -14.74 12.22
C ILE A 11 -3.30 -13.82 12.62
N THR A 12 -3.55 -12.52 12.60
CA THR A 12 -2.73 -11.56 13.35
C THR A 12 -2.97 -11.82 14.82
N LEU A 13 -1.96 -12.37 15.51
CA LEU A 13 -1.91 -12.45 16.96
C LEU A 13 -2.03 -11.03 17.51
N LEU A 14 -3.22 -10.70 18.01
CA LEU A 14 -3.44 -9.52 18.83
C LEU A 14 -2.88 -9.82 20.23
N GLU A 15 -1.96 -8.98 20.68
CA GLU A 15 -1.44 -8.91 22.06
C GLU A 15 -2.57 -8.57 23.03
N SER A 16 -3.36 -9.56 23.39
CA SER A 16 -4.33 -9.44 24.48
C SER A 16 -4.38 -10.77 25.21
N ASP A 17 -4.10 -10.73 26.52
CA ASP A 17 -4.21 -11.88 27.43
C ASP A 17 -5.68 -12.33 27.65
N GLN A 18 -6.62 -11.75 26.91
CA GLN A 18 -8.04 -12.02 27.01
C GLN A 18 -8.51 -12.80 25.78
N PRO A 19 -9.31 -13.87 25.95
CA PRO A 19 -9.83 -14.60 24.82
C PRO A 19 -10.64 -13.67 23.92
N PRO A 20 -10.55 -13.86 22.58
CA PRO A 20 -11.32 -13.05 21.64
C PRO A 20 -12.81 -13.13 21.98
N ARG A 21 -13.50 -11.99 21.87
CA ARG A 21 -14.94 -11.94 22.15
C ARG A 21 -15.67 -12.94 21.25
N PRO A 22 -16.65 -13.70 21.78
CA PRO A 22 -17.43 -14.64 20.99
C PRO A 22 -18.04 -13.94 19.78
N THR A 23 -17.84 -14.52 18.61
CA THR A 23 -18.48 -14.05 17.38
C THR A 23 -19.97 -14.41 17.38
N PRO A 24 -20.79 -13.77 16.54
CA PRO A 24 -22.20 -14.15 16.37
C PRO A 24 -22.41 -15.60 15.93
N ILE A 25 -21.38 -16.25 15.39
CA ILE A 25 -21.39 -17.67 15.05
C ILE A 25 -21.20 -18.50 16.31
N ASP A 26 -20.28 -18.11 17.20
CA ASP A 26 -20.02 -18.80 18.47
C ASP A 26 -21.25 -18.82 19.37
N THR A 27 -22.04 -17.74 19.40
CA THR A 27 -23.32 -17.71 20.15
C THR A 27 -24.37 -18.65 19.56
N LYS A 28 -24.44 -18.79 18.24
CA LYS A 28 -25.33 -19.77 17.58
C LYS A 28 -24.88 -21.21 17.82
N ILE A 29 -23.58 -21.47 17.82
CA ILE A 29 -23.03 -22.81 18.13
C ILE A 29 -23.31 -23.18 19.58
N ALA A 30 -23.11 -22.24 20.51
CA ALA A 30 -23.41 -22.42 21.92
C ALA A 30 -24.91 -22.66 22.16
N HIS A 31 -25.78 -21.90 21.50
CA HIS A 31 -27.23 -22.10 21.55
C HIS A 31 -27.66 -23.47 21.03
N ASN A 32 -26.93 -24.03 20.07
CA ASN A 32 -27.19 -25.35 19.51
C ASN A 32 -26.40 -26.46 20.21
N ASN A 33 -25.86 -26.22 21.41
CA ASN A 33 -25.10 -27.18 22.23
C ASN A 33 -23.97 -27.91 21.48
N GLY A 34 -23.33 -27.26 20.50
CA GLY A 34 -22.28 -27.89 19.68
C GLY A 34 -22.78 -28.95 18.69
N THR A 35 -24.09 -29.16 18.57
CA THR A 35 -24.68 -30.03 17.54
C THR A 35 -24.65 -29.34 16.17
N SER A 36 -24.16 -30.06 15.16
CA SER A 36 -24.12 -29.56 13.78
C SER A 36 -25.53 -29.50 13.20
N VAL A 37 -26.16 -28.32 13.25
CA VAL A 37 -27.45 -28.08 12.60
C VAL A 37 -27.20 -27.62 11.17
N ALA A 38 -27.74 -28.36 10.20
CA ALA A 38 -27.79 -27.86 8.82
C ALA A 38 -28.55 -26.54 8.82
N ILE A 39 -27.92 -25.46 8.38
CA ILE A 39 -28.62 -24.19 8.13
C ILE A 39 -29.44 -24.41 6.86
N GLU A 40 -30.54 -25.15 6.97
CA GLU A 40 -31.53 -25.20 5.91
C GLU A 40 -32.07 -23.79 5.73
N ALA A 41 -31.96 -23.28 4.51
CA ALA A 41 -32.60 -22.03 4.16
C ALA A 41 -34.10 -22.21 4.39
N THR A 42 -34.61 -21.65 5.48
CA THR A 42 -36.04 -21.65 5.80
C THR A 42 -36.83 -21.14 4.61
N ASN A 43 -38.04 -21.66 4.40
CA ASN A 43 -38.92 -21.17 3.33
C ASN A 43 -39.11 -19.66 3.40
N GLU A 44 -39.15 -19.06 4.60
CA GLU A 44 -39.16 -17.61 4.79
C GLU A 44 -37.89 -16.93 4.26
N SER A 45 -36.70 -17.45 4.55
CA SER A 45 -35.45 -16.90 3.98
C SER A 45 -35.37 -17.05 2.46
N LEU A 46 -35.90 -18.15 1.91
CA LEU A 46 -35.96 -18.39 0.46
C LEU A 46 -36.98 -17.47 -0.20
N GLN A 47 -38.11 -17.20 0.45
CA GLN A 47 -39.12 -16.24 0.00
C GLN A 47 -38.60 -14.79 0.12
N ALA A 48 -37.94 -14.45 1.22
CA ALA A 48 -37.30 -13.15 1.41
C ALA A 48 -36.25 -12.87 0.32
N SER A 49 -35.44 -13.87 -0.04
CA SER A 49 -34.49 -13.75 -1.15
C SER A 49 -35.17 -13.56 -2.52
N LYS A 50 -36.41 -14.01 -2.71
CA LYS A 50 -37.20 -13.78 -3.93
C LYS A 50 -37.82 -12.39 -4.00
N THR A 51 -37.95 -11.70 -2.86
CA THR A 51 -38.54 -10.35 -2.79
C THR A 51 -37.54 -9.24 -3.09
N VAL A 52 -36.23 -9.53 -3.11
CA VAL A 52 -35.22 -8.56 -3.53
C VAL A 52 -35.36 -8.37 -5.04
N PRO A 53 -35.76 -7.16 -5.53
CA PRO A 53 -35.87 -6.93 -6.95
C PRO A 53 -34.49 -7.05 -7.57
N THR A 54 -34.33 -7.98 -8.50
CA THR A 54 -33.13 -8.02 -9.34
C THR A 54 -33.14 -6.76 -10.20
N PRO A 55 -32.09 -5.91 -10.17
CA PRO A 55 -32.07 -4.71 -10.98
C PRO A 55 -32.19 -5.09 -12.46
N SER A 56 -32.96 -4.31 -13.18
CA SER A 56 -33.12 -4.44 -14.62
C SER A 56 -31.78 -4.21 -15.33
N LEU A 57 -31.64 -4.76 -16.53
CA LEU A 57 -30.42 -4.58 -17.34
C LEU A 57 -30.10 -3.08 -17.55
N SER A 58 -31.12 -2.26 -17.74
CA SER A 58 -30.98 -0.80 -17.89
C SER A 58 -30.37 -0.14 -16.64
N GLU A 59 -30.85 -0.51 -15.45
CA GLU A 59 -30.31 0.00 -14.17
C GLU A 59 -28.85 -0.44 -13.97
N ILE A 60 -28.53 -1.69 -14.32
CA ILE A 60 -27.15 -2.21 -14.26
C ILE A 60 -26.24 -1.44 -15.22
N ILE A 61 -26.69 -1.17 -16.44
CA ILE A 61 -25.92 -0.41 -17.45
C ILE A 61 -25.68 1.01 -16.96
N GLU A 62 -26.70 1.68 -16.43
CA GLU A 62 -26.60 3.05 -15.92
C GLU A 62 -25.63 3.13 -14.73
N GLN A 63 -25.75 2.22 -13.78
CA GLN A 63 -24.85 2.13 -12.63
C GLN A 63 -23.39 1.93 -13.06
N ARG A 64 -23.14 0.96 -13.96
CA ARG A 64 -21.79 0.69 -14.49
C ARG A 64 -21.22 1.84 -15.31
N THR A 65 -22.08 2.60 -16.00
CA THR A 65 -21.66 3.77 -16.78
C THR A 65 -21.19 4.89 -15.85
N ARG A 66 -21.94 5.16 -14.77
CA ARG A 66 -21.52 6.11 -13.72
C ARG A 66 -20.23 5.69 -13.06
N GLU A 67 -20.13 4.42 -12.68
CA GLU A 67 -18.94 3.87 -12.04
C GLU A 67 -17.71 3.98 -12.96
N ASN A 68 -17.84 3.65 -14.24
CA ASN A 68 -16.77 3.84 -15.21
C ASN A 68 -16.33 5.31 -15.33
N GLY A 69 -17.28 6.24 -15.35
CA GLY A 69 -16.98 7.67 -15.35
C GLY A 69 -16.13 8.07 -14.14
N ARG A 70 -16.54 7.63 -12.94
CA ARG A 70 -15.81 7.86 -11.69
C ARG A 70 -14.40 7.27 -11.74
N LEU A 71 -14.27 6.01 -12.17
CA LEU A 71 -12.98 5.32 -12.25
C LEU A 71 -12.04 5.98 -13.27
N ARG A 72 -12.55 6.48 -14.39
CA ARG A 72 -11.74 7.23 -15.37
C ARG A 72 -11.20 8.53 -14.79
N HIS A 73 -12.00 9.25 -14.02
CA HIS A 73 -11.53 10.46 -13.33
C HIS A 73 -10.47 10.15 -12.27
N GLU A 74 -10.69 9.09 -11.48
CA GLU A 74 -9.72 8.64 -10.48
C GLU A 74 -8.39 8.22 -11.12
N LEU A 75 -8.44 7.47 -12.23
CA LEU A 75 -7.27 7.08 -13.00
C LEU A 75 -6.51 8.31 -13.53
N ALA A 76 -7.21 9.27 -14.13
CA ALA A 76 -6.59 10.49 -14.65
C ALA A 76 -5.93 11.32 -13.53
N HIS A 77 -6.55 11.39 -12.35
CA HIS A 77 -5.97 12.04 -11.18
C HIS A 77 -4.69 11.34 -10.72
N GLN A 78 -4.71 10.01 -10.59
CA GLN A 78 -3.53 9.23 -10.20
C GLN A 78 -2.38 9.35 -11.21
N GLN A 79 -2.68 9.33 -12.51
CA GLN A 79 -1.68 9.52 -13.56
C GLN A 79 -0.99 10.88 -13.47
N ARG A 80 -1.76 11.96 -13.22
CA ARG A 80 -1.20 13.31 -13.03
C ARG A 80 -0.29 13.37 -11.81
N LYS A 81 -0.73 12.77 -10.69
CA LYS A 81 0.09 12.70 -9.48
C LYS A 81 1.41 11.96 -9.74
N GLN A 82 1.36 10.80 -10.39
CA GLN A 82 2.54 10.02 -10.72
C GLN A 82 3.50 10.79 -11.63
N ALA A 83 2.99 11.56 -12.60
CA ALA A 83 3.82 12.39 -13.46
C ALA A 83 4.57 13.49 -12.67
N ILE A 84 3.90 14.12 -11.71
CA ILE A 84 4.52 15.10 -10.81
C ILE A 84 5.60 14.44 -9.94
N ASP A 85 5.30 13.28 -9.37
CA ASP A 85 6.23 12.54 -8.50
C ASP A 85 7.51 12.17 -9.28
N LEU A 86 7.36 11.65 -10.51
CA LEU A 86 8.48 11.32 -11.39
C LEU A 86 9.33 12.56 -11.73
N SER A 87 8.69 13.66 -12.13
CA SER A 87 9.40 14.91 -12.46
C SER A 87 10.17 15.45 -11.24
N THR A 88 9.56 15.36 -10.06
CA THR A 88 10.17 15.80 -8.80
C THR A 88 11.37 14.93 -8.45
N LEU A 89 11.23 13.61 -8.54
CA LEU A 89 12.31 12.67 -8.30
C LEU A 89 13.50 12.93 -9.22
N GLU A 90 13.26 13.17 -10.51
CA GLU A 90 14.33 13.49 -11.45
C GLU A 90 15.06 14.80 -11.11
N LYS A 91 14.32 15.85 -10.75
CA LYS A 91 14.91 17.14 -10.34
C LYS A 91 15.76 16.99 -9.08
N VAL A 92 15.24 16.32 -8.06
CA VAL A 92 15.97 16.03 -6.83
C VAL A 92 17.22 15.20 -7.13
N GLY A 93 17.12 14.19 -7.99
CA GLY A 93 18.26 13.38 -8.43
C GLY A 93 19.37 14.21 -9.08
N ARG A 94 19.00 15.17 -9.95
CA ARG A 94 19.96 16.10 -10.57
C ARG A 94 20.67 16.97 -9.53
N VAL A 95 19.91 17.60 -8.61
CA VAL A 95 20.47 18.43 -7.54
C VAL A 95 21.44 17.64 -6.65
N VAL A 96 21.06 16.42 -6.28
CA VAL A 96 21.94 15.54 -5.47
C VAL A 96 23.22 15.18 -6.23
N ALA A 97 23.13 14.90 -7.53
CA ALA A 97 24.30 14.60 -8.36
C ALA A 97 25.26 15.80 -8.45
N GLU A 98 24.71 17.01 -8.62
CA GLU A 98 25.45 18.26 -8.66
C GLU A 98 26.15 18.55 -7.31
N LEU A 99 25.42 18.43 -6.20
CA LEU A 99 26.01 18.58 -4.86
C LEU A 99 27.14 17.58 -4.61
N ARG A 100 26.97 16.32 -5.02
CA ARG A 100 28.03 15.30 -4.91
C ARG A 100 29.24 15.64 -5.78
N HIS A 101 29.03 16.26 -6.94
CA HIS A 101 30.13 16.74 -7.77
C HIS A 101 30.89 17.86 -7.06
N ILE A 102 30.17 18.90 -6.62
CA ILE A 102 30.76 20.05 -5.92
C ILE A 102 31.54 19.61 -4.68
N LEU A 103 30.98 18.74 -3.84
CA LEU A 103 31.66 18.24 -2.64
C LEU A 103 32.94 17.47 -2.97
N ARG A 104 32.98 16.75 -4.10
CA ARG A 104 34.20 16.05 -4.54
C ARG A 104 35.28 17.04 -4.99
N GLU A 105 34.89 18.03 -5.78
CA GLU A 105 35.84 19.07 -6.23
C GLU A 105 36.35 19.90 -5.07
N HIS A 106 35.49 20.24 -4.10
CA HIS A 106 35.89 20.92 -2.87
C HIS A 106 36.93 20.12 -2.08
N LYS A 107 36.68 18.82 -1.84
CA LYS A 107 37.65 17.94 -1.15
C LYS A 107 38.99 17.82 -1.88
N LYS A 108 38.97 17.77 -3.21
CA LYS A 108 40.21 17.79 -4.00
C LYS A 108 40.98 19.08 -3.79
N LEU A 109 40.27 20.22 -3.80
CA LEU A 109 40.88 21.52 -3.60
C LEU A 109 41.46 21.66 -2.17
N GLU A 110 40.73 21.23 -1.15
CA GLU A 110 41.24 21.15 0.23
C GLU A 110 42.53 20.33 0.31
N ALA A 111 42.56 19.14 -0.31
CA ALA A 111 43.76 18.30 -0.31
C ALA A 111 44.96 18.94 -1.02
N VAL A 112 44.73 19.72 -2.09
CA VAL A 112 45.80 20.48 -2.77
C VAL A 112 46.31 21.59 -1.86
N ILE A 113 45.42 22.34 -1.24
CA ILE A 113 45.75 23.40 -0.29
C ILE A 113 46.59 22.83 0.87
N ASP A 114 46.12 21.76 1.52
CA ASP A 114 46.84 21.14 2.63
C ASP A 114 48.24 20.66 2.23
N HIS A 115 48.37 20.11 1.02
CA HIS A 115 49.66 19.67 0.48
C HIS A 115 50.60 20.86 0.18
N ASP A 116 50.09 21.97 -0.35
CA ASP A 116 50.89 23.15 -0.68
C ASP A 116 51.37 23.87 0.59
N PHE A 117 50.52 23.99 1.62
CA PHE A 117 50.91 24.55 2.91
C PHE A 117 51.81 23.62 3.74
N GLY A 118 51.64 22.30 3.62
CA GLY A 118 52.53 21.31 4.26
C GLY A 118 53.97 21.35 3.74
N LYS A 119 54.18 21.68 2.45
CA LYS A 119 55.52 21.79 1.86
C LYS A 119 56.29 23.05 2.24
N ILE A 120 55.58 24.14 2.57
CA ILE A 120 56.21 25.40 2.99
C ILE A 120 56.81 25.25 4.41
N GLY A 121 56.23 24.39 5.26
CA GLY A 121 56.73 24.13 6.62
C GLY A 121 57.97 23.24 6.72
N THR A 122 58.34 22.50 5.66
CA THR A 122 59.46 21.54 5.68
C THR A 122 60.71 22.01 4.92
N GLY A 123 60.69 23.21 4.33
CA GLY A 123 61.81 23.78 3.57
C GLY A 123 62.75 24.69 4.37
N GLY A 124 62.56 24.81 5.69
CA GLY A 124 63.23 25.79 6.55
C GLY A 124 64.14 25.23 7.65
N GLU A 125 64.52 23.95 7.59
CA GLU A 125 65.53 23.37 8.50
C GLU A 125 66.45 22.42 7.73
N VAL A 126 67.51 22.94 7.10
CA VAL A 126 68.84 22.32 7.09
C VAL A 126 69.87 23.45 6.92
N GLU A 127 70.84 23.48 7.84
CA GLU A 127 72.04 24.34 7.94
C GLU A 127 72.76 24.66 6.61
#